data_AF-A0A357V154-F1
#
_entry.id   AF-A0A357V154-F1
#
_cell.length_a   1.000
_cell.length_b   1.000
_cell.length_c   1.000
_cell.angle_alpha   90.00
_cell.angle_beta   90.00
_cell.angle_gamma   90.00
#
_symmetry.space_group_name_H-M   'P 1'
#
loop_
_entity.id
_entity.type
_entity.pdbx_description
1 polymer ?
#
loop_
_entity_poly.entity_id
_entity_poly.type
_entity_poly.pdbx_seq_one_letter_code
_entity_poly.pdbx_strand_id
1 'polypeptide(L)'
;YQDLKRFPPQSRFYFLECAANGGMEWRGAQLNGVQFTHGMVHCVQYTGVPLRTLLEEAGVKPKAKWLLVEGGDSAGMNRSLPLDKALDDCMV
;
A
#
# COMPACT_ATOMS: atom_id res chain seq x y z
N TYR A 1 -16.17 1.21 -9.03
CA TYR A 1 -15.43 -0.04 -9.33
C TYR A 1 -15.41 -0.36 -10.82
N GLN A 2 -16.54 -0.36 -11.54
CA GLN A 2 -16.54 -0.68 -12.99
C GLN A 2 -15.69 0.29 -13.82
N ASP A 3 -15.68 1.58 -13.47
CA ASP A 3 -14.88 2.57 -14.19
C ASP A 3 -13.37 2.35 -14.02
N LEU A 4 -12.92 1.88 -12.84
CA LEU A 4 -11.51 1.55 -12.59
C LEU A 4 -11.02 0.46 -13.56
N LYS A 5 -11.86 -0.53 -13.86
CA LYS A 5 -11.52 -1.63 -14.78
C LYS A 5 -11.31 -1.19 -16.23
N ARG A 6 -11.68 0.05 -16.59
CA ARG A 6 -11.50 0.58 -17.94
C ARG A 6 -10.12 1.19 -18.15
N PHE A 7 -9.38 1.51 -17.08
CA PHE A 7 -8.00 1.98 -17.19
C PHE A 7 -7.05 0.81 -17.51
N PRO A 8 -5.91 1.07 -18.18
CA PRO A 8 -4.92 0.03 -18.49
C PRO A 8 -4.36 -0.62 -17.21
N PRO A 9 -4.53 -1.95 -17.02
CA PRO A 9 -4.00 -2.62 -15.84
C PRO A 9 -2.49 -2.84 -15.94
N GLN A 10 -1.82 -2.89 -14.79
CA GLN A 10 -0.44 -3.36 -14.66
C GLN A 10 -0.36 -4.45 -13.59
N SER A 11 0.53 -5.41 -13.78
CA SER A 11 0.77 -6.49 -12.81
C SER A 11 2.18 -6.40 -12.22
N ARG A 12 2.30 -6.53 -10.90
CA ARG A 12 3.59 -6.50 -10.17
C ARG A 12 3.59 -7.47 -9.00
N PHE A 13 4.74 -8.06 -8.70
CA PHE A 13 4.93 -8.81 -7.46
C PHE A 13 5.42 -7.86 -6.38
N TYR A 14 4.68 -7.81 -5.27
CA TYR A 14 5.09 -7.06 -4.09
C TYR A 14 4.99 -7.93 -2.85
N PHE A 15 5.97 -7.78 -1.97
CA PHE A 15 5.78 -8.20 -0.59
C PHE A 15 5.09 -7.09 0.19
N LEU A 16 4.25 -7.46 1.14
CA LEU A 16 3.67 -6.54 2.12
C LEU A 16 3.97 -7.11 3.49
N GLU A 17 4.65 -6.30 4.30
CA GLU A 17 5.07 -6.65 5.64
C GLU A 17 4.43 -5.69 6.64
N CYS A 18 3.85 -6.25 7.71
CA CYS A 18 3.36 -5.45 8.81
C CYS A 18 4.54 -4.77 9.50
N ALA A 19 4.43 -3.48 9.82
CA ALA A 19 5.47 -2.75 10.56
C ALA A 19 5.80 -3.38 11.94
N ALA A 20 4.93 -4.24 12.47
CA ALA A 20 5.12 -4.96 13.71
C ALA A 20 5.70 -6.39 13.52
N ASN A 21 6.07 -6.81 12.31
CA ASN A 21 6.73 -8.10 12.10
C ASN A 21 8.07 -8.11 12.87
N GLY A 22 8.35 -9.18 13.63
CA GLY A 22 9.47 -9.22 14.57
C GLY A 22 9.30 -8.36 15.83
N GLY A 23 8.22 -7.58 15.93
CA GLY A 23 7.99 -6.58 16.97
C GLY A 23 7.97 -7.14 18.40
N MET A 24 7.51 -8.38 18.57
CA MET A 24 7.47 -9.01 19.89
C MET A 24 8.87 -9.39 20.39
N GLU A 25 9.83 -9.59 19.47
CA GLU A 25 11.16 -10.10 19.80
C GLU A 25 12.18 -8.99 20.16
N TRP A 26 11.81 -7.70 20.04
CA TRP A 26 12.73 -6.57 20.31
C TRP A 26 13.33 -6.59 21.73
N ARG A 27 12.63 -7.16 22.71
CA ARG A 27 13.07 -7.21 24.11
C ARG A 27 13.60 -8.58 24.54
N GLY A 28 13.81 -9.49 23.59
CA GLY A 28 14.26 -10.87 23.83
C GLY A 28 13.38 -11.89 23.12
N ALA A 29 13.80 -13.15 23.13
CA ALA A 29 13.06 -14.23 22.48
C ALA A 29 11.73 -14.50 23.21
N GLN A 30 10.60 -14.37 22.53
CA GLN A 30 9.26 -14.55 23.12
C GLN A 30 8.47 -15.69 22.50
N LEU A 31 8.50 -15.84 21.17
CA LEU A 31 7.61 -16.75 20.45
C LEU A 31 8.35 -17.92 19.79
N ASN A 32 7.74 -19.11 19.85
CA ASN A 32 8.30 -20.34 19.29
C ASN A 32 7.85 -20.55 17.83
N GLY A 33 8.67 -20.12 16.89
CA GLY A 33 8.53 -20.44 15.47
C GLY A 33 8.55 -19.22 14.55
N VAL A 34 9.05 -19.40 13.32
CA VAL A 34 9.19 -18.32 12.32
C VAL A 34 7.83 -17.76 11.89
N GLN A 35 6.78 -18.58 11.88
CA GLN A 35 5.42 -18.15 11.59
C GLN A 35 4.95 -17.04 12.56
N PHE A 36 5.37 -17.08 13.82
CA PHE A 36 4.94 -16.09 14.82
C PHE A 36 5.91 -14.91 14.92
N THR A 37 7.20 -15.16 14.75
CA THR A 37 8.23 -14.11 14.88
C THR A 37 8.36 -13.27 13.61
N HIS A 38 8.21 -13.86 12.43
CA HIS A 38 8.47 -13.20 11.13
C HIS A 38 7.38 -13.45 10.08
N GLY A 39 6.25 -14.05 10.45
CA GLY A 39 5.19 -14.44 9.52
C GLY A 39 4.19 -13.34 9.16
N MET A 40 4.33 -12.10 9.67
CA MET A 40 3.45 -10.99 9.30
C MET A 40 3.85 -10.37 7.96
N VAL A 41 4.07 -11.23 6.95
CA VAL A 41 4.51 -10.89 5.60
C VAL A 41 3.88 -11.83 4.59
N HIS A 42 3.59 -11.33 3.40
CA HIS A 42 3.22 -12.14 2.25
C HIS A 42 3.79 -11.53 0.97
N CYS A 43 3.85 -12.31 -0.11
CA CYS A 43 4.22 -11.84 -1.44
C CYS A 43 3.27 -12.41 -2.48
N VAL A 44 2.61 -11.54 -3.24
CA VAL A 44 1.62 -11.92 -4.25
C VAL A 44 1.77 -11.07 -5.50
N GLN A 45 1.17 -11.53 -6.61
CA GLN A 45 1.00 -10.71 -7.79
C GLN A 45 -0.23 -9.81 -7.63
N TYR A 46 -0.01 -8.50 -7.60
CA TYR A 46 -1.06 -7.50 -7.68
C TYR A 46 -1.35 -7.18 -9.14
N THR A 47 -2.62 -7.02 -9.49
CA THR A 47 -3.04 -6.47 -10.78
C THR A 47 -4.06 -5.37 -10.53
N GLY A 48 -3.76 -4.18 -11.03
CA GLY A 48 -4.56 -2.99 -10.75
C GLY A 48 -4.16 -1.83 -11.64
N VAL A 49 -4.66 -0.65 -11.32
CA VAL A 49 -4.41 0.59 -12.06
C VAL A 49 -3.30 1.38 -11.36
N PRO A 50 -2.28 1.87 -12.07
CA PRO A 50 -1.30 2.77 -11.48
C PRO A 50 -1.97 4.00 -10.88
N LEU A 51 -1.62 4.35 -9.64
CA LEU A 51 -2.16 5.54 -8.98
C LEU A 51 -1.81 6.81 -9.76
N ARG A 52 -0.64 6.84 -10.41
CA ARG A 52 -0.26 7.90 -11.37
C ARG A 52 -1.38 8.21 -12.37
N THR A 53 -1.90 7.18 -13.04
CA THR A 53 -2.92 7.34 -14.09
C THR A 53 -4.21 7.95 -13.53
N LEU A 54 -4.62 7.53 -12.33
CA LEU A 54 -5.81 8.10 -11.68
C LEU A 54 -5.60 9.56 -11.26
N LEU A 55 -4.40 9.90 -10.78
CA LEU A 55 -4.04 11.27 -10.38
C LEU A 55 -3.92 12.21 -11.58
N GLU A 56 -3.41 11.72 -12.70
CA GLU A 56 -3.36 12.45 -13.98
C GLU A 56 -4.78 12.76 -14.48
N GLU A 57 -5.67 11.76 -14.49
CA GLU A 57 -7.08 11.95 -14.85
C GLU A 57 -7.80 12.93 -13.91
N ALA A 58 -7.51 12.87 -12.60
CA ALA A 58 -8.08 13.78 -11.61
C ALA A 58 -7.54 15.21 -11.71
N GLY A 59 -6.46 15.46 -12.46
CA GLY A 59 -5.88 16.78 -12.64
C GLY A 59 -5.24 17.34 -11.36
N VAL A 60 -4.30 16.60 -10.76
CA VAL A 60 -3.58 17.06 -9.55
C VAL A 60 -2.95 18.44 -9.76
N LYS A 61 -3.22 19.35 -8.81
CA LYS A 61 -2.71 20.71 -8.85
C LYS A 61 -1.17 20.74 -8.69
N PRO A 62 -0.44 21.63 -9.38
CA PRO A 62 1.03 21.68 -9.31
C PRO A 62 1.64 21.89 -7.91
N LYS A 63 0.87 22.47 -6.99
CA LYS A 63 1.29 22.73 -5.60
C LYS A 63 1.00 21.58 -4.64
N ALA A 64 0.34 20.50 -5.08
CA ALA A 64 0.08 19.34 -4.25
C ALA A 64 1.39 18.65 -3.84
N LYS A 65 1.42 18.09 -2.63
CA LYS A 65 2.61 17.47 -2.03
C LYS A 65 2.34 16.11 -1.39
N TRP A 66 1.12 15.92 -0.90
CA TRP A 66 0.73 14.74 -0.15
C TRP A 66 -0.68 14.32 -0.55
N LEU A 67 -0.92 13.03 -0.44
CA LEU A 67 -2.25 12.42 -0.51
C LEU A 67 -2.62 11.93 0.89
N LEU A 68 -3.88 12.12 1.27
CA LEU A 68 -4.49 11.39 2.39
C LEU A 68 -5.22 10.19 1.79
N VAL A 69 -4.76 9.00 2.10
CA VAL A 69 -5.41 7.74 1.70
C VAL A 69 -6.17 7.22 2.91
N GLU A 70 -7.46 6.95 2.76
CA GLU A 70 -8.38 6.56 3.83
C GLU A 70 -9.17 5.31 3.41
N GLY A 71 -9.35 4.37 4.34
CA GLY A 71 -10.17 3.19 4.16
C GLY A 71 -11.66 3.49 4.32
N GLY A 72 -12.51 2.70 3.66
CA GLY A 72 -13.97 2.76 3.84
C GLY A 72 -14.49 2.01 5.07
N ASP A 73 -13.59 1.54 5.95
CA ASP A 73 -13.90 0.84 7.19
C ASP A 73 -14.19 1.83 8.34
N SER A 74 -14.75 1.33 9.44
CA SER A 74 -15.14 2.18 10.58
C SER A 74 -13.95 2.79 11.34
N ALA A 75 -12.75 2.24 11.20
CA ALA A 75 -11.55 2.85 11.77
C ALA A 75 -10.96 3.93 10.85
N GLY A 76 -11.43 4.05 9.61
CA GLY A 76 -10.94 4.95 8.56
C GLY A 76 -9.51 4.67 8.09
N MET A 77 -8.72 3.90 8.84
CA MET A 77 -7.31 3.52 8.61
C MET A 77 -6.60 4.36 7.54
N ASN A 78 -6.14 5.54 7.95
CA ASN A 78 -5.57 6.51 7.02
C ASN A 78 -4.03 6.60 7.07
N ARG A 79 -3.42 7.01 5.96
CA ARG A 79 -1.99 7.32 5.88
C ARG A 79 -1.76 8.52 4.96
N SER A 80 -0.73 9.31 5.28
CA SER A 80 -0.22 10.34 4.39
C SER A 80 0.82 9.73 3.45
N LEU A 81 0.63 9.91 2.14
CA LEU A 81 1.52 9.39 1.09
C LEU A 81 2.16 10.58 0.35
N PRO A 82 3.50 10.68 0.28
CA PRO A 82 4.16 11.68 -0.55
C PRO A 82 3.73 11.57 -2.01
N LEU A 83 3.46 12.71 -2.67
CA LEU A 83 2.96 12.71 -4.05
C LEU A 83 3.97 12.10 -5.04
N ASP A 84 5.26 12.32 -4.82
CA ASP A 84 6.33 11.69 -5.63
C ASP A 84 6.28 10.17 -5.56
N LYS A 85 6.08 9.59 -4.37
CA LYS A 85 5.91 8.14 -4.22
C LYS A 85 4.61 7.64 -4.85
N ALA A 86 3.52 8.39 -4.71
CA ALA A 86 2.24 8.06 -5.33
C ALA A 86 2.30 8.00 -6.87
N LEU A 87 3.12 8.88 -7.46
CA LEU A 87 3.36 8.93 -8.90
C LEU A 87 4.37 7.89 -9.37
N ASP A 88 5.15 7.26 -8.49
CA ASP A 88 6.17 6.29 -8.85
C ASP A 88 5.58 4.92 -9.20
N ASP A 89 5.18 4.14 -8.19
CA ASP A 89 4.87 2.70 -8.35
C ASP A 89 3.61 2.23 -7.59
N CYS A 90 2.88 3.17 -6.97
CA CYS A 90 1.65 2.87 -6.24
C CYS A 90 0.53 2.43 -7.18
N MET A 91 -0.36 1.57 -6.68
CA MET A 91 -1.41 0.90 -7.47
C MET A 91 -2.71 0.81 -6.67
N VAL A 92 -3.84 0.84 -7.38
CA VAL A 92 -5.20 0.58 -6.86
C VAL A 92 -5.78 -0.67 -7.51
#